data_AF-A0AAN1LV36-F1
#
_entry.id   AF-A0AAN1LV36-F1
#
_cell.length_a   1.000
_cell.length_b   1.000
_cell.length_c   1.000
_cell.angle_alpha   90.00
_cell.angle_beta   90.00
_cell.angle_gamma   90.00
#
_symmetry.space_group_name_H-M   'P 1'
#
loop_
_entity.id
_entity.type
_entity.pdbx_description
1 polymer ?
#
loop_
_entity_poly.entity_id
_entity_poly.type
_entity_poly.pdbx_seq_one_letter_code
_entity_poly.pdbx_strand_id
1 'polypeptide(L)'
;MAQREKRLIGSLYGSANTPVDIPKLVDLFKTGRLPLHKLLGERYELSAINEAYAAPSRGATGRAVIIPDGAASGRPRARRD
;
A
#
# COMPACT_ATOMS: atom_id res chain seq x y z
N MET A 1 7.19 1.83 45.93
CA MET A 1 7.23 1.35 44.53
C MET A 1 6.39 2.29 43.69
N ALA A 2 6.98 2.99 42.71
CA ALA A 2 6.23 3.92 41.86
C ALA A 2 5.53 3.14 40.75
N GLN A 3 4.21 2.97 40.87
CA GLN A 3 3.41 2.28 39.86
C GLN A 3 3.21 3.20 38.65
N ARG A 4 3.89 2.90 37.54
CA ARG A 4 3.78 3.65 36.29
C ARG A 4 2.40 3.42 35.66
N GLU A 5 1.67 4.49 35.37
CA GLU A 5 0.36 4.43 34.72
C GLU A 5 0.49 3.90 33.28
N LYS A 6 0.29 2.58 33.09
CA LYS A 6 0.22 1.98 31.75
C LYS A 6 -1.12 2.31 31.11
N ARG A 7 -1.14 2.61 29.81
CA ARG A 7 -2.36 2.84 29.02
C ARG A 7 -2.45 1.84 27.88
N LEU A 8 -3.66 1.33 27.64
CA LEU A 8 -4.02 0.61 26.42
C LEU A 8 -4.77 1.57 25.51
N ILE A 9 -4.29 1.74 24.28
CA ILE A 9 -4.88 2.68 23.31
C ILE A 9 -5.25 1.89 22.06
N GLY A 10 -6.54 1.87 21.72
CA GLY A 10 -7.00 1.34 20.45
C GLY A 10 -6.60 2.26 19.31
N SER A 11 -6.40 1.70 18.12
CA SER A 11 -6.00 2.45 16.94
C SER A 11 -6.74 1.92 15.72
N LEU A 12 -7.30 2.83 14.93
CA LEU A 12 -7.83 2.54 13.61
C LEU A 12 -6.89 3.21 12.60
N TYR A 13 -6.39 2.45 11.63
CA TYR A 13 -5.48 2.95 10.60
C TYR A 13 -4.24 3.67 11.16
N GLY A 14 -3.70 3.19 12.29
CA GLY A 14 -2.54 3.83 12.92
C GLY A 14 -2.85 5.14 13.64
N SER A 15 -4.13 5.46 13.89
CA SER A 15 -4.60 6.76 14.41
C SER A 15 -4.32 7.92 13.44
N ALA A 16 -4.20 7.60 12.14
CA ALA A 16 -3.81 8.58 11.13
C ALA A 16 -4.96 9.53 10.78
N ASN A 17 -4.58 10.77 10.48
CA ASN A 17 -5.40 11.75 9.79
C ASN A 17 -5.15 11.61 8.29
N THR A 18 -5.91 10.75 7.61
CA THR A 18 -5.65 10.28 6.24
C THR A 18 -5.36 11.39 5.21
N PRO A 19 -6.16 12.49 5.12
CA PRO A 19 -5.89 13.58 4.16
C PRO A 19 -4.55 14.28 4.37
N VAL A 20 -4.00 14.22 5.58
CA VAL A 20 -2.73 14.87 5.95
C VAL A 20 -1.57 13.89 5.91
N ASP A 21 -1.77 12.67 6.41
CA ASP A 21 -0.69 11.71 6.64
C ASP A 21 -0.35 10.93 5.37
N ILE A 22 -1.32 10.61 4.51
CA ILE A 22 -1.05 9.90 3.25
C ILE A 22 -0.13 10.71 2.32
N PRO A 23 -0.38 12.01 2.04
CA PRO A 23 0.55 12.81 1.23
C PRO A 23 1.96 12.84 1.81
N LYS A 24 2.10 13.00 3.14
CA LYS A 24 3.42 12.99 3.81
C LYS A 24 4.15 11.65 3.61
N LEU A 25 3.45 10.52 3.74
CA LEU A 25 4.04 9.20 3.51
C LEU A 25 4.51 9.02 2.06
N VAL A 26 3.76 9.55 1.09
CA VAL A 26 4.16 9.56 -0.33
C VAL A 26 5.42 10.40 -0.54
N ASP A 27 5.52 11.58 0.07
CA ASP A 27 6.70 12.43 -0.03
C ASP A 27 7.93 11.79 0.62
N LEU A 28 7.75 11.09 1.75
CA LEU A 28 8.82 10.30 2.37
C LEU A 28 9.30 9.16 1.46
N PHE A 29 8.39 8.51 0.73
CA PHE A 29 8.76 7.51 -0.27
C PHE A 29 9.54 8.13 -1.44
N LYS A 30 9.05 9.23 -2.00
CA LYS A 30 9.70 9.93 -3.13
C LYS A 30 11.09 10.46 -2.79
N THR A 31 11.29 10.89 -1.54
CA THR A 31 12.59 11.36 -1.03
C THR A 31 13.51 10.23 -0.56
N GLY A 32 13.10 8.96 -0.74
CA GLY A 32 13.89 7.78 -0.37
C GLY A 32 13.94 7.48 1.13
N ARG A 33 13.24 8.25 1.96
CA ARG A 33 13.20 8.10 3.42
C ARG A 33 12.26 6.99 3.89
N LEU A 34 11.37 6.52 3.02
CA LEU A 34 10.46 5.41 3.28
C LEU A 34 10.61 4.34 2.17
N PRO A 35 11.25 3.18 2.42
CA PRO A 35 11.56 2.21 1.38
C PRO A 35 10.39 1.27 1.06
N LEU A 36 9.26 1.81 0.57
CA LEU A 36 8.06 1.01 0.26
C LEU A 36 8.29 -0.06 -0.80
N HIS A 37 9.27 0.11 -1.68
CA HIS A 37 9.63 -0.87 -2.72
C HIS A 37 10.02 -2.23 -2.11
N LYS A 38 10.52 -2.26 -0.86
CA LYS A 38 10.86 -3.50 -0.15
C LYS A 38 9.64 -4.31 0.28
N LEU A 39 8.46 -3.69 0.29
CA LEU A 39 7.21 -4.36 0.66
C LEU A 39 6.50 -4.96 -0.55
N LEU A 40 6.96 -4.69 -1.78
CA LEU A 40 6.34 -5.20 -2.99
C LEU A 40 6.61 -6.71 -3.12
N GLY A 41 5.57 -7.45 -3.47
CA GLY A 41 5.65 -8.84 -3.92
C GLY A 41 5.51 -8.92 -5.44
N GLU A 42 5.03 -10.07 -5.90
CA GLU A 42 4.79 -10.35 -7.33
C GLU A 42 3.77 -9.41 -7.96
N ARG A 43 3.88 -9.23 -9.28
CA ARG A 43 2.92 -8.46 -10.08
C ARG A 43 2.06 -9.41 -10.89
N TYR A 44 0.76 -9.15 -10.93
CA TYR A 44 -0.21 -9.94 -11.67
C TYR A 44 -1.04 -9.02 -12.56
N GLU A 45 -1.35 -9.46 -13.77
CA GLU A 45 -2.43 -8.84 -14.55
C GLU A 45 -3.78 -9.12 -13.88
N LEU A 46 -4.77 -8.26 -14.12
CA LEU A 46 -6.11 -8.44 -13.55
C LEU A 46 -6.74 -9.79 -13.95
N SER A 47 -6.46 -10.26 -15.17
CA SER A 47 -6.86 -11.59 -15.63
C SER A 47 -6.36 -12.76 -14.76
N ALA A 48 -5.26 -12.57 -14.01
CA ALA A 48 -4.67 -13.56 -13.11
C ALA A 48 -5.07 -13.38 -11.63
N ILE A 49 -6.15 -12.65 -11.33
CA ILE A 49 -6.54 -12.32 -9.95
C ILE A 49 -6.70 -13.53 -9.02
N ASN A 50 -7.19 -14.66 -9.54
CA ASN A 50 -7.36 -15.89 -8.74
C ASN A 50 -6.01 -16.49 -8.32
N GLU A 51 -4.99 -16.41 -9.19
CA GLU A 51 -3.63 -16.83 -8.85
C GLU A 51 -3.03 -15.91 -7.81
N ALA A 52 -3.15 -14.59 -8.01
CA ALA A 52 -2.68 -13.58 -7.07
C ALA A 52 -3.29 -13.75 -5.66
N TYR A 53 -4.57 -14.13 -5.60
CA TYR A 53 -5.28 -14.40 -4.34
C TYR A 53 -4.78 -15.68 -3.65
N ALA A 54 -4.45 -16.73 -4.41
CA ALA A 54 -3.98 -17.99 -3.86
C ALA A 54 -2.50 -17.95 -3.40
N ALA A 55 -1.70 -17.02 -3.95
CA ALA A 55 -0.26 -16.96 -3.75
C ALA A 55 0.18 -16.81 -2.26
N PRO A 56 -0.44 -15.96 -1.41
CA PRO A 56 -0.04 -15.84 -0.01
C PRO A 56 -0.19 -17.15 0.78
N SER A 57 -1.26 -17.91 0.52
CA SER A 57 -1.48 -19.22 1.14
C SER A 57 -0.45 -20.26 0.73
N ARG A 58 0.28 -20.03 -0.38
CA ARG A 58 1.38 -20.86 -0.88
C ARG A 58 2.77 -20.33 -0.44
N GLY A 59 2.80 -19.30 0.41
CA GLY A 59 4.04 -18.73 0.96
C GLY A 59 4.57 -17.52 0.20
N ALA A 60 3.83 -16.95 -0.75
CA ALA A 60 4.22 -15.66 -1.34
C ALA A 60 4.22 -14.55 -0.26
N THR A 61 5.21 -13.66 -0.32
CA THR A 61 5.42 -12.60 0.67
C THR A 61 5.29 -11.22 0.05
N GLY A 62 5.17 -10.19 0.89
CA GLY A 62 5.00 -8.81 0.45
C GLY A 62 3.57 -8.51 -0.03
N ARG A 63 3.43 -7.42 -0.77
CA ARG A 63 2.18 -6.94 -1.34
C ARG A 63 2.16 -7.13 -2.84
N ALA A 64 1.31 -8.05 -3.29
CA ALA A 64 1.06 -8.25 -4.69
C ALA A 64 0.50 -6.97 -5.33
N VAL A 65 0.93 -6.67 -6.55
CA VAL A 65 0.43 -5.53 -7.33
C VAL A 65 -0.40 -6.08 -8.49
N ILE A 66 -1.68 -5.71 -8.53
CA ILE A 66 -2.56 -6.03 -9.64
C ILE A 66 -2.50 -4.90 -10.66
N ILE A 67 -2.13 -5.23 -11.89
CA ILE A 67 -2.11 -4.32 -13.03
C ILE A 67 -3.47 -4.38 -13.72
N PRO A 68 -4.22 -3.27 -13.80
CA PRO A 68 -5.50 -3.24 -14.49
C PRO A 68 -5.32 -3.47 -16.01
N ASP A 69 -6.26 -4.20 -16.62
CA ASP A 69 -6.27 -4.39 -18.07
C ASP A 69 -6.34 -3.01 -18.78
N GLY A 70 -5.40 -2.77 -19.69
CA GLY A 70 -5.29 -1.50 -20.43
C GLY A 70 -4.42 -0.42 -19.78
N ALA A 71 -3.80 -0.66 -18.62
CA ALA A 71 -2.81 0.26 -18.04
C ALA A 71 -1.50 0.36 -18.86
N ALA A 72 -1.24 -0.62 -19.73
CA ALA A 72 -0.17 -0.54 -20.75
C ALA A 72 -0.54 0.36 -21.94
N SER A 73 -1.80 0.79 -22.07
CA SER A 73 -2.22 1.76 -23.08
C SER A 73 -2.36 3.14 -22.44
N GLY A 74 -1.39 4.02 -22.70
CA GLY A 74 -1.48 5.42 -22.31
C GLY A 74 -2.68 6.09 -22.98
N ARG A 75 -3.85 6.08 -22.34
CA ARG A 75 -4.94 6.99 -22.73
C ARG A 75 -4.56 8.38 -22.23
N PRO A 76 -4.46 9.40 -23.11
CA PRO A 76 -4.32 10.78 -22.66
C PRO A 76 -5.57 11.11 -21.84
N ARG A 77 -5.36 11.56 -20.60
CA ARG A 77 -6.44 12.11 -19.79
C ARG A 77 -7.02 13.29 -20.56
N ALA A 78 -8.21 13.13 -21.13
CA ALA A 78 -8.96 14.25 -21.66
C ALA A 78 -9.09 15.30 -20.54
N ARG A 79 -8.56 16.50 -20.80
CA ARG A 79 -8.80 17.66 -19.94
C ARG A 79 -10.32 17.83 -19.86
N ARG A 80 -10.86 17.72 -18.64
CA ARG A 80 -12.15 18.31 -18.33
C ARG A 80 -11.88 19.79 -18.12
N ASP A 81 -12.37 20.56 -19.07
CA ASP A 81 -12.75 21.96 -19.01
C ASP A 81 -13.49 22.32 -17.72
#